data_AF-A0A2W4M6S6-F1
#
_entry.id   AF-A0A2W4M6S6-F1
#
_cell.length_a   1.000
_cell.length_b   1.000
_cell.length_c   1.000
_cell.angle_alpha   90.00
_cell.angle_beta   90.00
_cell.angle_gamma   90.00
#
_symmetry.space_group_name_H-M   'P 1'
#
loop_
_entity.id
_entity.type
_entity.pdbx_description
1 polymer ?
#
loop_
_entity_poly.entity_id
_entity_poly.type
_entity_poly.pdbx_seq_one_letter_code
_entity_poly.pdbx_strand_id
1 'polypeptide(L)' 'MAKTREVFVCDQCGGESLKWQGQCPACGAWNSLGKLVVPRAAASAAARPRGLPTQAGGEPPVLSQVPEGGGPRMAAR' A
#
# COMPACT_ATOMS: atom_id res chain seq x y z
N MET A 1 -21.79 16.29 -5.91
CA MET A 1 -20.98 15.28 -5.17
C MET A 1 -20.05 14.60 -6.17
N ALA A 2 -18.75 14.86 -6.13
CA ALA A 2 -17.79 14.20 -7.03
C ALA A 2 -17.54 12.77 -6.52
N LYS A 3 -17.99 11.76 -7.28
CA LYS A 3 -17.69 10.36 -6.98
C LYS A 3 -16.18 10.15 -7.19
N THR A 4 -15.45 9.81 -6.14
CA THR A 4 -14.06 9.36 -6.28
C THR A 4 -14.05 8.14 -7.17
N ARG A 5 -13.47 8.26 -8.38
CA ARG A 5 -13.27 7.12 -9.27
C ARG A 5 -12.02 6.39 -8.80
N GLU A 6 -12.21 5.13 -8.43
CA GLU A 6 -11.10 4.23 -8.08
C GLU A 6 -10.62 3.57 -9.37
N VAL A 7 -9.34 3.70 -9.68
CA VAL A 7 -8.71 3.05 -10.83
C VAL A 7 -7.74 2.01 -10.31
N PHE A 8 -7.80 0.82 -10.91
CA PHE A 8 -6.92 -0.30 -10.63
C PHE A 8 -5.95 -0.44 -11.81
N VAL A 9 -4.65 -0.53 -11.53
CA VAL A 9 -3.59 -0.65 -12.53
C VAL A 9 -2.89 -1.98 -12.36
N CYS A 10 -2.64 -2.68 -13.46
CA CYS A 10 -1.93 -3.94 -13.47
C CYS A 10 -0.43 -3.72 -13.41
N ASP A 11 0.24 -4.32 -12.43
CA ASP A 11 1.69 -4.26 -12.27
C ASP A 11 2.46 -4.98 -13.41
N GLN A 12 1.84 -5.96 -14.06
CA GLN A 12 2.49 -6.79 -15.07
C GLN A 12 2.44 -6.21 -16.49
N CYS A 13 1.38 -5.47 -16.83
CA CYS A 13 1.18 -4.94 -18.18
C CYS A 13 0.79 -3.45 -18.22
N GLY A 14 0.57 -2.81 -17.07
CA GLY A 14 0.10 -1.42 -16.99
C GLY A 14 -1.38 -1.23 -17.31
N GLY A 15 -2.13 -2.29 -17.62
CA GLY A 15 -3.55 -2.20 -17.97
C GLY A 15 -4.40 -1.65 -16.82
N GLU A 16 -5.30 -0.72 -17.13
CA GLU A 16 -6.19 -0.09 -16.16
C GLU A 16 -7.59 -0.72 -16.13
N SER A 17 -8.26 -0.65 -14.98
CA SER A 17 -9.64 -1.11 -14.80
C SER A 17 -10.35 -0.29 -13.74
N LEU A 18 -11.66 -0.10 -13.92
CA LEU A 18 -12.52 0.66 -13.00
C LEU A 18 -13.14 -0.22 -11.89
N LYS A 19 -12.91 -1.54 -11.95
CA LYS A 19 -13.38 -2.50 -10.95
C LYS A 19 -12.26 -3.49 -10.62
N TRP A 20 -12.17 -3.87 -9.35
CA TRP A 20 -11.33 -4.98 -8.93
C TRP A 20 -11.98 -6.30 -9.32
N GLN A 21 -11.23 -7.18 -9.98
CA GLN A 21 -11.72 -8.52 -10.36
C GLN A 21 -10.73 -9.64 -10.04
N GLY A 22 -9.60 -9.35 -9.37
CA GLY A 22 -8.53 -10.32 -9.09
C GLY A 22 -7.67 -10.67 -10.33
N GLN A 23 -8.28 -10.74 -11.51
CA GLN A 23 -7.60 -10.97 -12.79
C GLN A 23 -7.58 -9.71 -13.67
N CYS A 24 -6.42 -9.42 -14.27
CA CYS A 24 -6.27 -8.34 -15.23
C CYS A 24 -6.94 -8.69 -16.58
N PRO A 25 -7.85 -7.85 -17.14
CA PRO A 25 -8.49 -8.12 -18.42
C PRO A 25 -7.57 -7.90 -19.63
N ALA A 26 -6.44 -7.20 -19.46
CA ALA A 26 -5.52 -6.92 -20.56
C ALA A 26 -4.50 -8.05 -20.78
N CYS A 27 -3.95 -8.63 -19.71
CA CYS A 27 -2.93 -9.68 -19.81
C CYS A 27 -3.31 -11.02 -19.15
N GLY A 28 -4.45 -11.10 -18.45
CA GLY A 28 -4.88 -12.32 -17.77
C GLY A 28 -4.15 -12.63 -16.46
N ALA A 29 -3.21 -11.78 -16.02
CA ALA A 29 -2.47 -11.98 -14.78
C ALA A 29 -3.38 -11.88 -13.54
N TRP A 30 -3.16 -12.76 -12.57
CA TRP A 30 -3.90 -12.81 -11.31
C TRP A 30 -3.13 -12.10 -10.20
N ASN A 31 -3.85 -11.47 -9.27
CA ASN A 31 -3.29 -10.74 -8.13
C ASN A 31 -2.32 -9.61 -8.52
N SER A 32 -2.41 -9.11 -9.75
CA SER A 32 -1.54 -8.03 -10.25
C SER A 32 -2.25 -6.67 -10.33
N LEU A 33 -3.55 -6.59 -10.07
CA LEU A 33 -4.32 -5.34 -10.09
C LEU A 33 -4.17 -4.59 -8.76
N GLY A 34 -3.39 -3.52 -8.74
CA GLY A 34 -3.21 -2.62 -7.59
C GLY A 34 -4.11 -1.38 -7.69
N LYS A 35 -4.63 -0.89 -6.57
CA LYS A 35 -5.44 0.34 -6.53
C LYS A 35 -4.55 1.57 -6.59
N LEU A 36 -4.69 2.38 -7.64
CA LEU A 36 -4.02 3.68 -7.72
C LEU A 36 -4.95 4.75 -7.15
N VAL A 37 -4.77 5.08 -5.88
CA VAL A 37 -5.35 6.31 -5.32
C VAL A 37 -4.37 7.42 -5.66
N VAL A 38 -4.61 8.20 -6.71
CA VAL A 38 -3.80 9.39 -6.98
C VAL A 38 -4.09 10.38 -5.85
N PRO A 39 -3.17 10.62 -4.90
CA PRO A 39 -3.38 11.69 -3.95
C PRO A 39 -3.40 12.97 -4.76
N ARG A 40 -4.46 13.78 -4.61
CA ARG A 40 -4.47 15.13 -5.15
C ARG A 40 -3.22 15.81 -4.60
N ALA A 41 -2.25 16.12 -5.48
CA ALA A 41 -0.97 16.68 -5.09
C ALA A 41 -1.21 17.78 -4.06
N ALA A 42 -0.73 17.53 -2.84
CA ALA A 42 -0.85 18.49 -1.76
C ALA A 42 -0.06 19.71 -2.17
N ALA A 43 -0.77 20.77 -2.56
CA ALA A 43 -0.19 22.09 -2.67
C ALA A 43 0.54 22.38 -1.35
N SER A 44 1.82 22.71 -1.47
CA SER A 44 2.75 22.95 -0.38
C SER A 44 2.13 23.78 0.75
N ALA A 45 1.92 23.15 1.90
CA ALA A 45 1.66 23.84 3.16
C ALA A 45 2.87 23.63 4.07
N ALA A 46 3.88 24.46 3.88
CA ALA A 46 4.95 24.63 4.84
C ALA A 46 4.37 25.26 6.12
N ALA A 47 4.24 24.49 7.20
CA ALA A 47 4.16 24.97 8.58
C ALA A 47 4.50 23.83 9.56
N ARG A 48 5.28 24.18 10.58
CA ARG A 48 6.13 23.33 11.45
C ARG A 48 5.33 22.59 12.55
N PRO A 49 5.95 21.61 13.26
CA PRO A 49 5.24 20.54 13.96
C PRO A 49 4.80 20.94 15.37
N ARG A 50 3.74 20.31 15.88
CA ARG A 50 3.38 20.35 17.30
C ARG A 50 3.06 18.94 17.80
N GLY A 51 4.11 18.29 18.31
CA GLY A 51 4.04 17.27 19.37
C GLY A 51 3.66 15.84 18.99
N LEU A 52 4.67 14.97 18.85
CA LEU A 52 4.62 13.59 19.34
C LEU A 52 5.95 13.30 20.03
N PRO A 53 5.98 12.72 21.25
CA PRO A 53 7.21 12.15 21.77
C PRO A 53 7.61 10.99 20.86
N THR A 54 8.71 11.19 20.14
CA THR A 54 9.46 10.09 19.54
C THR A 54 10.15 9.36 20.69
N GLN A 55 9.62 8.20 21.08
CA GLN A 55 10.48 7.20 21.68
C GLN A 55 11.49 6.79 20.61
N ALA A 56 12.70 7.33 20.75
CA ALA A 56 13.89 6.86 20.09
C ALA A 56 14.11 5.39 20.49
N GLY A 57 14.30 4.51 19.51
CA GLY A 57 14.77 3.14 19.76
C GLY A 57 14.14 2.02 18.93
N GLY A 58 13.63 2.29 17.73
CA GLY A 58 13.20 1.23 16.82
C GLY A 58 13.30 1.70 15.38
N GLU A 59 14.50 1.70 14.82
CA GLU A 59 14.61 1.69 13.36
C GLU A 59 13.90 0.41 12.89
N PRO A 60 12.91 0.50 11.98
CA PRO A 60 12.27 -0.69 11.46
C PRO A 60 13.36 -1.57 10.85
N PRO A 61 13.46 -2.85 11.26
CA PRO A 61 14.48 -3.73 10.73
C PRO A 61 14.37 -3.75 9.21
N VAL A 62 15.50 -3.59 8.51
CA VAL A 62 15.52 -3.76 7.06
C VAL A 62 15.10 -5.19 6.73
N LEU A 63 14.56 -5.42 5.53
CA LEU A 63 14.03 -6.73 5.13
C LEU A 63 14.98 -7.91 5.42
N SER A 64 16.29 -7.70 5.31
CA SER A 64 17.34 -8.70 5.62
C SER A 64 17.48 -9.07 7.10
N GLN A 65 16.93 -8.25 8.01
CA GLN A 65 16.97 -8.46 9.46
C GLN A 65 15.71 -9.16 9.99
N VAL A 66 14.72 -9.45 9.14
CA VAL A 66 13.55 -10.23 9.51
C VAL A 66 13.95 -11.72 9.48
N PRO A 67 13.94 -12.44 10.61
CA PRO A 67 14.23 -13.87 10.61
C PRO A 67 13.15 -14.62 9.83
N GLU A 68 13.52 -15.43 8.84
CA GLU A 68 12.61 -16.25 8.02
C GLU A 68 11.98 -17.43 8.80
N GLY A 69 12.33 -17.57 10.08
CA GLY A 69 11.82 -18.60 10.96
C GLY A 69 10.42 -18.28 11.47
N GLY A 70 9.45 -19.15 11.14
CA GLY A 70 8.07 -19.08 11.60
C GLY A 70 7.99 -18.96 13.13
N GLY A 71 7.72 -17.74 13.61
CA GLY A 71 7.46 -17.49 15.02
C GLY A 71 6.27 -18.31 15.53
N PRO A 72 6.21 -18.57 16.84
CA PRO A 72 5.13 -19.37 17.41
C PRO A 72 3.79 -18.71 17.09
N ARG A 73 2.87 -19.46 16.45
CA ARG A 73 1.49 -18.99 16.28
C ARG A 73 0.90 -18.91 17.68
N MET A 74 0.61 -17.69 18.14
CA MET A 74 0.01 -17.49 19.46
C MET A 74 -1.25 -18.36 19.56
N ALA A 75 -1.24 -19.34 20.46
CA ALA A 75 -2.41 -20.19 20.71
C ALA A 75 -3.47 -19.32 21.41
N ALA A 76 -4.62 -19.17 20.75
CA ALA A 76 -5.81 -18.61 21.39
C ALA A 76 -6.24 -19.57 22.50
N ARG A 77 -6.49 -19.02 23.70
CA ARG A 77 -7.01 -19.76 24.86
C ARG A 77 -8.43 -20.24 24.60
#